data_AF-A0A953UED1-F1
#
_entry.id   AF-A0A953UED1-F1
#
_cell.length_a   1.000
_cell.length_b   1.000
_cell.length_c   1.000
_cell.angle_alpha   90.00
_cell.angle_beta   90.00
_cell.angle_gamma   90.00
#
_symmetry.space_group_name_H-M   'P 1'
#
loop_
_entity.id
_entity.type
_entity.pdbx_description
1 polymer ?
#
loop_
_entity_poly.entity_id
_entity_poly.type
_entity_poly.pdbx_seq_one_letter_code
_entity_poly.pdbx_strand_id
1 'polypeptide(L)'
;MYARALENEFAREVRAGLTRPGQKTLPCHYLYDDVGSALFEAITYLPEYGLTRADARVIQAHAGDLLECLPPNIVTAELGSGTGTKTRAILERLQQRQTVTYFPIDVSEVALEKCAQDLGPLGSVFPIAASYLDGLREVAAGRADGQTLLVLFLGSTIGNFEPEAATDFLYGIRSCLQPGDALLLGTDLVKSVELLRAAYDDPTGVTAAFNLNLLARINRELDADFDLRQFEHVIRYDAPLQRIEMHLRSRVYQSVCIRAAELNVDFVPNETIFTEACHKFRPEQICAMARTAGFRMEAQWTDLEWPFAESLLVVV
;
A
#
# COMPACT_ATOMS: atom_id res chain seq x y z
N MET A 1 -6.27 -21.67 -14.83
CA MET A 1 -5.18 -22.34 -14.10
C MET A 1 -4.67 -21.47 -12.95
N TYR A 2 -4.56 -20.14 -13.14
CA TYR A 2 -4.21 -19.14 -12.11
C TYR A 2 -5.18 -19.07 -10.92
N ALA A 3 -6.49 -18.98 -11.15
CA ALA A 3 -7.50 -18.89 -10.07
C ALA A 3 -7.45 -20.08 -9.08
N ARG A 4 -7.26 -21.30 -9.60
CA ARG A 4 -7.15 -22.53 -8.79
C ARG A 4 -5.81 -22.64 -8.05
N ALA A 5 -4.77 -21.95 -8.53
CA ALA A 5 -3.48 -21.85 -7.85
C ALA A 5 -3.51 -20.80 -6.73
N LEU A 6 -4.20 -19.67 -6.95
CA LEU A 6 -4.47 -18.63 -5.94
C LEU A 6 -5.37 -19.15 -4.81
N GLU A 7 -6.42 -19.94 -5.12
CA GLU A 7 -7.24 -20.62 -4.12
C GLU A 7 -6.39 -21.52 -3.20
N ASN A 8 -5.42 -22.24 -3.77
CA ASN A 8 -4.50 -23.09 -3.00
C ASN A 8 -3.50 -22.27 -2.16
N GLU A 9 -3.03 -21.13 -2.68
CA GLU A 9 -2.13 -20.25 -1.93
C GLU A 9 -2.84 -19.56 -0.76
N PHE A 10 -4.02 -19.01 -0.99
CA PHE A 10 -4.82 -18.37 0.05
C PHE A 10 -5.15 -19.35 1.19
N ALA A 11 -5.62 -20.56 0.86
CA ALA A 11 -5.86 -21.61 1.84
C ALA A 11 -4.60 -21.99 2.64
N ARG A 12 -3.45 -22.09 1.96
CA ARG A 12 -2.14 -22.41 2.58
C ARG A 12 -1.69 -21.32 3.55
N GLU A 13 -1.81 -20.05 3.16
CA GLU A 13 -1.40 -18.93 4.00
C GLU A 13 -2.34 -18.70 5.18
N VAL A 14 -3.65 -18.86 4.98
CA VAL A 14 -4.64 -18.86 6.07
C VAL A 14 -4.32 -19.97 7.07
N ARG A 15 -4.06 -21.20 6.59
CA ARG A 15 -3.66 -22.30 7.49
C ARG A 15 -2.40 -21.96 8.26
N ALA A 16 -1.34 -21.53 7.57
CA ALA A 16 -0.05 -21.22 8.19
C ALA A 16 -0.18 -20.10 9.25
N GLY A 17 -0.95 -19.07 8.95
CA GLY A 17 -1.15 -17.92 9.83
C GLY A 17 -1.99 -18.24 11.07
N LEU A 18 -3.05 -19.04 10.92
CA LEU A 18 -3.96 -19.41 12.03
C LEU A 18 -3.44 -20.57 12.89
N THR A 19 -2.48 -21.35 12.40
CA THR A 19 -1.80 -22.42 13.19
C THR A 19 -0.47 -21.98 13.78
N ARG A 20 -0.05 -20.73 13.55
CA ARG A 20 1.19 -20.18 14.08
C ARG A 20 1.19 -20.24 15.62
N PRO A 21 2.26 -20.77 16.25
CA PRO A 21 2.41 -20.70 17.71
C PRO A 21 2.45 -19.25 18.20
N GLY A 22 1.71 -18.94 19.26
CA GLY A 22 1.63 -17.60 19.81
C GLY A 22 0.58 -16.74 19.11
N GLN A 23 1.01 -15.72 18.37
CA GLN A 23 0.12 -14.74 17.74
C GLN A 23 -0.36 -15.25 16.37
N LYS A 24 -1.64 -15.59 16.26
CA LYS A 24 -2.30 -15.87 14.96
C LYS A 24 -2.21 -14.64 14.06
N THR A 25 -1.98 -14.85 12.78
CA THR A 25 -1.86 -13.76 11.79
C THR A 25 -2.57 -14.11 10.49
N LEU A 26 -3.03 -13.10 9.76
CA LEU A 26 -3.51 -13.23 8.39
C LEU A 26 -2.85 -12.14 7.54
N PRO A 27 -2.33 -12.45 6.35
CA PRO A 27 -1.66 -11.45 5.51
C PRO A 27 -2.62 -10.31 5.08
N CYS A 28 -2.17 -9.05 5.24
CA CYS A 28 -3.00 -7.87 4.96
C CYS A 28 -3.40 -7.73 3.49
N HIS A 29 -2.62 -8.27 2.54
CA HIS A 29 -2.97 -8.17 1.12
C HIS A 29 -4.29 -8.88 0.77
N TYR A 30 -4.74 -9.84 1.59
CA TYR A 30 -6.07 -10.45 1.43
C TYR A 30 -7.24 -9.55 1.85
N LEU A 31 -6.97 -8.42 2.50
CA LEU A 31 -7.99 -7.40 2.80
C LEU A 31 -8.54 -6.76 1.52
N TYR A 32 -7.85 -6.85 0.39
CA TYR A 32 -8.17 -6.12 -0.84
C TYR A 32 -8.84 -7.00 -1.90
N ASP A 33 -9.91 -7.73 -1.54
CA ASP A 33 -10.89 -8.19 -2.54
C ASP A 33 -11.76 -7.01 -3.04
N ASP A 34 -12.73 -7.25 -3.92
CA ASP A 34 -13.60 -6.18 -4.45
C ASP A 34 -14.29 -5.39 -3.33
N VAL A 35 -14.80 -6.09 -2.30
CA VAL A 35 -15.48 -5.47 -1.16
C VAL A 35 -14.50 -4.68 -0.30
N GLY A 36 -13.36 -5.28 0.01
CA GLY A 36 -12.33 -4.65 0.83
C GLY A 36 -11.69 -3.45 0.16
N SER A 37 -11.46 -3.49 -1.15
CA SER A 37 -11.00 -2.34 -1.94
C SER A 37 -12.01 -1.18 -1.90
N ALA A 38 -13.31 -1.48 -2.02
CA ALA A 38 -14.36 -0.45 -1.89
C ALA A 38 -14.46 0.12 -0.46
N LEU A 39 -14.26 -0.71 0.57
CA LEU A 39 -14.19 -0.26 1.96
C LEU A 39 -12.97 0.63 2.20
N PHE A 40 -11.81 0.27 1.66
CA PHE A 40 -10.61 1.10 1.73
C PHE A 40 -10.81 2.43 0.99
N GLU A 41 -11.43 2.43 -0.19
CA GLU A 41 -11.80 3.67 -0.88
C GLU A 41 -12.67 4.55 0.03
N ALA A 42 -13.66 3.99 0.72
CA ALA A 42 -14.47 4.73 1.69
C ALA A 42 -13.63 5.28 2.86
N ILE A 43 -12.66 4.50 3.39
CA ILE A 43 -11.73 4.95 4.44
C ILE A 43 -10.99 6.21 4.00
N THR A 44 -10.58 6.31 2.74
CA THR A 44 -9.85 7.49 2.24
C THR A 44 -10.64 8.80 2.30
N TYR A 45 -11.97 8.74 2.40
CA TYR A 45 -12.85 9.90 2.55
C TYR A 45 -13.21 10.22 4.00
N LEU A 46 -12.87 9.37 4.97
CA LEU A 46 -13.17 9.61 6.37
C LEU A 46 -12.45 10.87 6.89
N PRO A 47 -13.12 11.71 7.70
CA PRO A 47 -12.47 12.89 8.27
C PRO A 47 -11.30 12.51 9.17
N GLU A 48 -11.36 11.38 9.86
CA GLU A 48 -10.30 10.90 10.75
C GLU A 48 -9.08 10.38 9.97
N TYR A 49 -9.27 9.84 8.76
CA TYR A 49 -8.19 9.30 7.93
C TYR A 49 -7.59 10.38 7.03
N GLY A 50 -6.71 11.21 7.59
CA GLY A 50 -6.10 12.35 6.88
C GLY A 50 -5.01 12.00 5.87
N LEU A 51 -4.51 10.76 5.87
CA LEU A 51 -3.34 10.34 5.10
C LEU A 51 -3.48 10.62 3.60
N THR A 52 -4.57 10.18 2.97
CA THR A 52 -4.79 10.36 1.53
C THR A 52 -4.88 11.84 1.14
N ARG A 53 -5.45 12.68 2.02
CA ARG A 53 -5.54 14.14 1.79
C ARG A 53 -4.18 14.81 1.95
N ALA A 54 -3.39 14.38 2.93
CA ALA A 54 -2.04 14.89 3.18
C ALA A 54 -1.13 14.62 1.97
N ASP A 55 -1.11 13.38 1.51
CA ASP A 55 -0.40 12.94 0.30
C ASP A 55 -0.79 13.81 -0.91
N ALA A 56 -2.08 13.92 -1.20
CA ALA A 56 -2.58 14.74 -2.30
C ALA A 56 -2.18 16.23 -2.17
N ARG A 57 -2.21 16.81 -0.97
CA ARG A 57 -1.80 18.21 -0.75
C ARG A 57 -0.32 18.41 -1.05
N VAL A 58 0.56 17.51 -0.59
CA VAL A 58 2.01 17.60 -0.85
C VAL A 58 2.27 17.51 -2.35
N ILE A 59 1.66 16.53 -3.03
CA ILE A 59 1.82 16.37 -4.48
C ILE A 59 1.31 17.61 -5.22
N GLN A 60 0.11 18.12 -4.89
CA GLN A 60 -0.46 19.30 -5.55
C GLN A 60 0.40 20.54 -5.38
N ALA A 61 1.01 20.72 -4.20
CA ALA A 61 1.88 21.85 -3.91
C ALA A 61 3.24 21.75 -4.61
N HIS A 62 3.81 20.54 -4.72
CA HIS A 62 5.21 20.35 -5.08
C HIS A 62 5.47 19.55 -6.36
N ALA A 63 4.43 19.18 -7.12
CA ALA A 63 4.61 18.50 -8.41
C ALA A 63 5.48 19.29 -9.41
N GLY A 64 5.46 20.63 -9.35
CA GLY A 64 6.36 21.47 -10.15
C GLY A 64 7.82 21.31 -9.72
N ASP A 65 8.08 21.49 -8.43
CA ASP A 65 9.42 21.37 -7.81
C ASP A 65 10.02 19.98 -8.06
N LEU A 66 9.21 18.93 -7.89
CA LEU A 66 9.57 17.54 -8.21
C LEU A 66 10.15 17.40 -9.62
N LEU A 67 9.46 17.96 -10.61
CA LEU A 67 9.87 17.83 -12.01
C LEU A 67 11.08 18.71 -12.35
N GLU A 68 11.39 19.73 -11.55
CA GLU A 68 12.60 20.57 -11.73
C GLU A 68 13.87 19.90 -11.22
N CYS A 69 13.73 18.97 -10.26
CA CYS A 69 14.84 18.16 -9.77
C CYS A 69 15.27 17.05 -10.74
N LEU A 70 14.49 16.78 -11.79
CA LEU A 70 14.68 15.63 -12.67
C LEU A 70 15.25 16.01 -14.04
N PRO A 71 16.08 15.15 -14.65
CA PRO A 71 16.44 15.29 -16.06
C PRO A 71 15.20 15.30 -16.98
N PRO A 72 15.31 15.84 -18.22
CA PRO A 72 14.23 15.82 -19.20
C PRO A 72 13.94 14.39 -19.71
N ASN A 73 12.91 14.24 -20.56
CA ASN A 73 12.47 12.97 -21.15
C ASN A 73 11.97 11.95 -20.10
N ILE A 74 11.11 12.42 -19.19
CA ILE A 74 10.60 11.60 -18.09
C ILE A 74 9.55 10.62 -18.59
N VAL A 75 9.66 9.36 -18.21
CA VAL A 75 8.59 8.36 -18.26
C VAL A 75 8.20 8.00 -16.83
N THR A 76 6.91 7.83 -16.58
CA THR A 76 6.40 7.63 -15.21
C THR A 76 5.88 6.21 -15.04
N ALA A 77 6.32 5.50 -14.00
CA ALA A 77 5.73 4.24 -13.57
C ALA A 77 5.17 4.41 -12.16
N GLU A 78 4.01 3.82 -11.86
CA GLU A 78 3.44 3.89 -10.51
C GLU A 78 3.14 2.49 -9.98
N LEU A 79 3.64 2.21 -8.78
CA LEU A 79 3.45 0.93 -8.10
C LEU A 79 2.21 1.02 -7.19
N GLY A 80 1.22 0.18 -7.46
CA GLY A 80 -0.06 0.23 -6.73
C GLY A 80 -0.86 1.47 -7.09
N SER A 81 -1.04 1.71 -8.38
CA SER A 81 -1.62 2.94 -8.91
C SER A 81 -3.07 3.20 -8.48
N GLY A 82 -3.82 2.15 -8.12
CA GLY A 82 -5.24 2.27 -7.86
C GLY A 82 -5.95 2.98 -9.02
N THR A 83 -6.68 4.05 -8.72
CA THR A 83 -7.38 4.87 -9.74
C THR A 83 -6.53 6.01 -10.32
N GLY A 84 -5.27 6.18 -9.88
CA GLY A 84 -4.38 7.24 -10.37
C GLY A 84 -4.77 8.67 -9.99
N THR A 85 -5.73 8.84 -9.06
CA THR A 85 -6.28 10.16 -8.70
C THR A 85 -5.22 11.15 -8.22
N LYS A 86 -4.25 10.69 -7.42
CA LYS A 86 -3.16 11.53 -6.89
C LYS A 86 -2.14 11.88 -7.99
N THR A 87 -1.84 10.88 -8.82
CA THR A 87 -0.87 10.96 -9.91
C THR A 87 -1.27 11.95 -11.00
N ARG A 88 -2.58 12.18 -11.19
CA ARG A 88 -3.11 13.22 -12.09
C ARG A 88 -2.36 14.55 -11.94
N ALA A 89 -2.14 15.02 -10.71
CA ALA A 89 -1.50 16.32 -10.47
C ALA A 89 -0.04 16.37 -10.97
N ILE A 90 0.70 15.25 -10.87
CA ILE A 90 2.06 15.13 -11.40
C ILE A 90 2.03 15.12 -12.93
N LEU A 91 1.13 14.31 -13.52
CA LEU A 91 1.02 14.16 -14.97
C LEU A 91 0.54 15.45 -15.66
N GLU A 92 -0.37 16.20 -15.06
CA GLU A 92 -0.82 17.50 -15.58
C GLU A 92 0.33 18.52 -15.64
N ARG A 93 1.22 18.52 -14.65
CA ARG A 93 2.44 19.34 -14.67
C ARG A 93 3.45 18.83 -15.70
N LEU A 94 3.55 17.51 -15.85
CA LEU A 94 4.46 16.90 -16.82
C LEU A 94 4.03 17.18 -18.27
N GLN A 95 2.72 17.15 -18.55
CA GLN A 95 2.12 17.44 -19.85
C GLN A 95 2.45 18.85 -20.35
N GLN A 96 2.69 19.80 -19.44
CA GLN A 96 3.13 21.16 -19.78
C GLN A 96 4.58 21.23 -20.26
N ARG A 97 5.39 20.20 -19.96
CA ARG A 97 6.83 20.14 -20.28
C ARG A 97 7.13 19.21 -21.45
N GLN A 98 6.35 18.15 -21.63
CA GLN A 98 6.56 17.11 -22.64
C GLN A 98 5.31 16.26 -22.88
N THR A 99 5.37 15.32 -23.83
CA THR A 99 4.34 14.29 -23.98
C THR A 99 4.41 13.30 -22.82
N VAL A 100 3.26 13.02 -22.19
CA VAL A 100 3.19 12.09 -21.06
C VAL A 100 3.19 10.65 -21.56
N THR A 101 4.05 9.84 -20.95
CA THR A 101 4.04 8.37 -21.03
C THR A 101 3.99 7.83 -19.60
N TYR A 102 2.94 7.08 -19.29
CA TYR A 102 2.63 6.64 -17.92
C TYR A 102 2.29 5.15 -17.89
N PHE A 103 2.89 4.43 -16.95
CA PHE A 103 2.73 3.00 -16.73
C PHE A 103 2.16 2.73 -15.32
N PRO A 104 0.82 2.69 -15.17
CA PRO A 104 0.21 2.24 -13.93
C PRO A 104 0.42 0.72 -13.76
N ILE A 105 0.97 0.31 -12.62
CA ILE A 105 1.20 -1.09 -12.25
C ILE A 105 0.31 -1.42 -11.05
N ASP A 106 -0.55 -2.41 -11.20
CA ASP A 106 -1.45 -2.88 -10.13
C ASP A 106 -1.83 -4.34 -10.37
N VAL A 107 -2.25 -5.04 -9.32
CA VAL A 107 -2.81 -6.39 -9.45
C VAL A 107 -4.30 -6.36 -9.80
N SER A 108 -4.97 -5.24 -9.58
CA SER A 108 -6.39 -5.05 -9.90
C SER A 108 -6.58 -4.53 -11.32
N GLU A 109 -7.04 -5.41 -12.23
CA GLU A 109 -7.38 -5.04 -13.60
C GLU A 109 -8.47 -3.96 -13.65
N VAL A 110 -9.45 -4.01 -12.75
CA VAL A 110 -10.55 -3.02 -12.66
C VAL A 110 -10.01 -1.64 -12.30
N ALA A 111 -9.04 -1.57 -11.37
CA ALA A 111 -8.41 -0.30 -11.01
C ALA A 111 -7.60 0.27 -12.19
N LEU A 112 -6.86 -0.59 -12.88
CA LEU A 112 -6.08 -0.23 -14.07
C LEU A 112 -6.94 0.30 -15.22
N GLU A 113 -8.09 -0.33 -15.50
CA GLU A 113 -9.05 0.14 -16.50
C GLU A 113 -9.55 1.55 -16.20
N LYS A 114 -9.95 1.80 -14.95
CA LYS A 114 -10.40 3.11 -14.50
C LYS A 114 -9.29 4.15 -14.56
N CYS A 115 -8.07 3.78 -14.14
CA CYS A 115 -6.89 4.63 -14.22
C CYS A 115 -6.58 5.04 -15.67
N ALA A 116 -6.61 4.09 -16.61
CA ALA A 116 -6.39 4.35 -18.03
C ALA A 116 -7.47 5.27 -18.63
N GLN A 117 -8.73 5.06 -18.26
CA GLN A 117 -9.83 5.92 -18.69
C GLN A 117 -9.68 7.35 -18.19
N ASP A 118 -9.37 7.52 -16.90
CA ASP A 118 -9.31 8.83 -16.25
C ASP A 118 -8.06 9.61 -16.68
N LEU A 119 -6.91 8.96 -16.84
CA LEU A 119 -5.62 9.59 -17.14
C LEU A 119 -5.25 9.59 -18.63
N GLY A 120 -5.92 8.80 -19.46
CA GLY A 120 -5.73 8.76 -20.92
C GLY A 120 -5.80 10.13 -21.62
N PRO A 121 -6.64 11.09 -21.20
CA PRO A 121 -6.63 12.44 -21.77
C PRO A 121 -5.33 13.23 -21.54
N LEU A 122 -4.46 12.82 -20.61
CA LEU A 122 -3.19 13.49 -20.31
C LEU A 122 -2.03 13.00 -21.19
N GLY A 123 -2.16 11.82 -21.80
CA GLY A 123 -1.14 11.23 -22.68
C GLY A 123 -1.26 9.72 -22.84
N SER A 124 -0.15 9.06 -23.17
CA SER A 124 -0.12 7.61 -23.39
C SER A 124 -0.08 6.87 -22.07
N VAL A 125 -1.15 6.14 -21.73
CA VAL A 125 -1.25 5.31 -20.53
C VAL A 125 -1.18 3.84 -20.92
N PHE A 126 -0.25 3.10 -20.31
CA PHE A 126 0.01 1.69 -20.59
C PHE A 126 -0.13 0.86 -19.30
N PRO A 127 -1.32 0.35 -19.00
CA PRO A 127 -1.55 -0.41 -17.77
C PRO A 127 -0.85 -1.76 -17.77
N ILE A 128 -0.30 -2.14 -16.61
CA ILE A 128 0.41 -3.41 -16.41
C ILE A 128 -0.19 -4.15 -15.21
N ALA A 129 -0.89 -5.26 -15.51
CA ALA A 129 -1.48 -6.14 -14.50
C ALA A 129 -0.40 -7.08 -13.94
N ALA A 130 0.35 -6.63 -12.94
CA ALA A 130 1.48 -7.36 -12.37
C ALA A 130 1.75 -6.99 -10.91
N SER A 131 2.59 -7.80 -10.25
CA SER A 131 3.20 -7.41 -8.98
C SER A 131 4.10 -6.18 -9.18
N TYR A 132 4.35 -5.42 -8.11
CA TYR A 132 5.11 -4.16 -8.18
C TYR A 132 6.46 -4.30 -8.89
N LEU A 133 7.31 -5.24 -8.44
CA LEU A 133 8.65 -5.38 -9.01
C LEU A 133 8.65 -6.03 -10.38
N ASP A 134 7.71 -6.93 -10.68
CA ASP A 134 7.63 -7.54 -12.01
C ASP A 134 7.17 -6.53 -13.05
N GLY A 135 6.14 -5.75 -12.75
CA GLY A 135 5.69 -4.66 -13.63
C GLY A 135 6.77 -3.59 -13.82
N LEU A 136 7.50 -3.22 -12.75
CA LEU A 136 8.59 -2.25 -12.87
C LEU A 136 9.72 -2.76 -13.76
N ARG A 137 10.07 -4.05 -13.68
CA ARG A 137 11.07 -4.67 -14.57
C ARG A 137 10.62 -4.64 -16.02
N GLU A 138 9.34 -4.87 -16.29
CA GLU A 138 8.77 -4.78 -17.64
C GLU A 138 8.92 -3.36 -18.19
N VAL A 139 8.54 -2.33 -17.41
CA VAL A 139 8.72 -0.92 -17.81
C VAL A 139 10.19 -0.59 -18.05
N ALA A 140 11.07 -0.98 -17.13
CA ALA A 140 12.51 -0.70 -17.25
C ALA A 140 13.15 -1.37 -18.47
N ALA A 141 12.73 -2.60 -18.81
CA ALA A 141 13.21 -3.33 -19.97
C ALA A 141 12.70 -2.76 -21.30
N GLY A 142 11.49 -2.17 -21.31
CA GLY A 142 10.88 -1.54 -22.49
C GLY A 142 11.27 -0.08 -22.70
N ARG A 143 12.03 0.53 -21.78
CA ARG A 143 12.42 1.94 -21.83
C ARG A 143 13.37 2.23 -23.00
N ALA A 144 13.15 3.35 -23.70
CA ALA A 144 14.03 3.82 -24.75
C ALA A 144 15.26 4.56 -24.20
N ASP A 145 16.35 4.55 -24.98
CA ASP A 145 17.58 5.25 -24.62
C ASP A 145 17.35 6.75 -24.36
N GLY A 146 17.96 7.26 -23.28
CA GLY A 146 17.88 8.67 -22.90
C GLY A 146 16.58 9.08 -22.20
N GLN A 147 15.68 8.15 -21.87
CA GLN A 147 14.53 8.40 -21.00
C GLN A 147 14.90 8.29 -19.52
N THR A 148 14.39 9.21 -18.71
CA THR A 148 14.51 9.16 -17.25
C THR A 148 13.25 8.52 -16.66
N LEU A 149 13.42 7.45 -15.89
CA LEU A 149 12.30 6.76 -15.25
C LEU A 149 12.03 7.39 -13.87
N LEU A 150 10.83 7.95 -13.71
CA LEU A 150 10.27 8.37 -12.43
C LEU A 150 9.30 7.29 -11.94
N VAL A 151 9.68 6.59 -10.88
CA VAL A 151 8.82 5.63 -10.18
C VAL A 151 8.05 6.36 -9.09
N LEU A 152 6.75 6.11 -8.98
CA LEU A 152 5.88 6.61 -7.92
C LEU A 152 5.49 5.45 -7.01
N PHE A 153 5.68 5.61 -5.71
CA PHE A 153 5.14 4.70 -4.71
C PHE A 153 4.53 5.50 -3.56
N LEU A 154 3.23 5.79 -3.69
CA LEU A 154 2.51 6.81 -2.93
C LEU A 154 1.68 6.17 -1.80
N GLY A 155 1.04 6.99 -0.96
CA GLY A 155 0.02 6.54 0.01
C GLY A 155 0.58 5.81 1.22
N SER A 156 1.90 5.79 1.42
CA SER A 156 2.57 5.09 2.51
C SER A 156 2.33 3.58 2.56
N THR A 157 2.06 2.94 1.42
CA THR A 157 1.97 1.47 1.30
C THR A 157 3.27 0.78 1.75
N ILE A 158 4.42 1.46 1.63
CA ILE A 158 5.70 1.01 2.20
C ILE A 158 5.63 0.74 3.71
N GLY A 159 4.74 1.42 4.43
CA GLY A 159 4.52 1.21 5.87
C GLY A 159 3.89 -0.14 6.22
N ASN A 160 3.35 -0.87 5.24
CA ASN A 160 2.81 -2.21 5.46
C ASN A 160 3.88 -3.30 5.52
N PHE A 161 5.13 -2.95 5.20
CA PHE A 161 6.27 -3.83 5.25
C PHE A 161 6.95 -3.70 6.62
N GLU A 162 7.44 -4.82 7.14
CA GLU A 162 8.42 -4.78 8.23
C GLU A 162 9.68 -4.02 7.77
N PRO A 163 10.41 -3.32 8.67
CA PRO A 163 11.50 -2.42 8.29
C PRO A 163 12.58 -3.03 7.37
N GLU A 164 12.94 -4.29 7.60
CA GLU A 164 13.90 -5.01 6.75
C GLU A 164 13.32 -5.27 5.35
N ALA A 165 12.07 -5.75 5.28
CA ALA A 165 11.37 -5.99 4.03
C ALA A 165 11.11 -4.70 3.22
N ALA A 166 10.86 -3.57 3.91
CA ALA A 166 10.75 -2.26 3.26
C ALA A 166 12.07 -1.86 2.59
N THR A 167 13.19 -2.10 3.26
CA THR A 167 14.53 -1.83 2.71
C THR A 167 14.84 -2.74 1.52
N ASP A 168 14.54 -4.05 1.64
CA ASP A 168 14.68 -5.02 0.55
C ASP A 168 13.82 -4.67 -0.67
N PHE A 169 12.60 -4.18 -0.43
CA PHE A 169 11.74 -3.69 -1.49
C PHE A 169 12.34 -2.49 -2.23
N LEU A 170 12.91 -1.52 -1.49
CA LEU A 170 13.64 -0.41 -2.11
C LEU A 170 14.88 -0.87 -2.88
N TYR A 171 15.63 -1.87 -2.39
CA TYR A 171 16.70 -2.49 -3.18
C TYR A 171 16.17 -3.11 -4.48
N GLY A 172 15.01 -3.76 -4.42
CA GLY A 172 14.29 -4.28 -5.58
C GLY A 172 14.00 -3.20 -6.62
N ILE A 173 13.43 -2.06 -6.19
CA ILE A 173 13.20 -0.89 -7.06
C ILE A 173 14.54 -0.39 -7.62
N ARG A 174 15.54 -0.15 -6.75
CA ARG A 174 16.87 0.35 -7.13
C ARG A 174 17.52 -0.49 -8.23
N SER A 175 17.34 -1.81 -8.19
CA SER A 175 17.93 -2.74 -9.17
C SER A 175 17.34 -2.58 -10.59
N CYS A 176 16.16 -1.98 -10.72
CA CYS A 176 15.52 -1.71 -12.01
C CYS A 176 15.89 -0.33 -12.59
N LEU A 177 16.58 0.51 -11.81
CA LEU A 177 16.82 1.91 -12.13
C LEU A 177 18.29 2.19 -12.49
N GLN A 178 18.49 3.13 -13.41
CA GLN A 178 19.78 3.63 -13.87
C GLN A 178 20.14 4.97 -13.19
N PRO A 179 21.42 5.38 -13.18
CA PRO A 179 21.80 6.72 -12.71
C PRO A 179 20.99 7.84 -13.36
N GLY A 180 20.43 8.73 -12.53
CA GLY A 180 19.52 9.80 -12.96
C GLY A 180 18.03 9.46 -12.88
N ASP A 181 17.67 8.18 -12.74
CA ASP A 181 16.30 7.76 -12.44
C ASP A 181 15.92 8.09 -11.00
N ALA A 182 14.63 8.14 -10.74
CA ALA A 182 14.11 8.58 -9.45
C ALA A 182 12.93 7.75 -8.95
N LEU A 183 12.75 7.75 -7.64
CA LEU A 183 11.59 7.24 -6.91
C LEU A 183 11.01 8.38 -6.09
N LEU A 184 9.72 8.66 -6.26
CA LEU A 184 8.93 9.45 -5.32
C LEU A 184 8.26 8.50 -4.33
N LEU A 185 8.68 8.59 -3.07
CA LEU A 185 8.23 7.70 -2.00
C LEU A 185 7.37 8.47 -0.99
N GLY A 186 6.09 8.11 -0.93
CA GLY A 186 5.14 8.62 0.07
C GLY A 186 5.25 7.84 1.38
N THR A 187 5.36 8.54 2.52
CA THR A 187 5.50 7.94 3.85
C THR A 187 4.70 8.69 4.91
N ASP A 188 3.91 7.95 5.67
CA ASP A 188 3.14 8.49 6.79
C ASP A 188 4.06 8.68 8.00
N LEU A 189 4.11 9.90 8.53
CA LEU A 189 5.08 10.22 9.58
C LEU A 189 4.52 9.92 10.99
N VAL A 190 5.42 9.78 11.96
CA VAL A 190 5.05 9.70 13.38
C VAL A 190 4.26 10.96 13.77
N LYS A 191 3.13 10.75 14.45
CA LYS A 191 2.20 11.80 14.92
C LYS A 191 1.56 11.36 16.24
N SER A 192 0.65 12.17 16.79
CA SER A 192 0.02 11.85 18.07
C SER A 192 -0.74 10.53 18.00
N VAL A 193 -0.71 9.78 19.12
CA VAL A 193 -1.40 8.49 19.20
C VAL A 193 -2.90 8.69 19.02
N GLU A 194 -3.46 9.77 19.55
CA GLU A 194 -4.88 10.11 19.41
C GLU A 194 -5.29 10.23 17.94
N LEU A 195 -4.47 10.88 17.12
CA LEU A 195 -4.73 11.06 15.69
C LEU A 195 -4.61 9.74 14.94
N LEU A 196 -3.61 8.92 15.27
CA LEU A 196 -3.47 7.58 14.69
C LEU A 196 -4.63 6.67 15.10
N ARG A 197 -5.08 6.70 16.35
CA ARG A 197 -6.20 5.89 16.81
C ARG A 197 -7.48 6.27 16.08
N ALA A 198 -7.80 7.56 15.97
CA ALA A 198 -8.99 8.01 15.27
C ALA A 198 -9.02 7.55 13.81
N ALA A 199 -7.88 7.56 13.13
CA ALA A 199 -7.80 7.18 11.72
C ALA A 199 -7.99 5.68 11.45
N TYR A 200 -7.67 4.83 12.43
CA TYR A 200 -7.76 3.36 12.27
C TYR A 200 -8.90 2.73 13.08
N ASP A 201 -9.59 3.50 13.92
CA ASP A 201 -10.74 3.10 14.73
C ASP A 201 -11.82 4.18 14.62
N ASP A 202 -12.25 4.43 13.38
CA ASP A 202 -13.22 5.48 13.06
C ASP A 202 -14.58 5.20 13.71
N PRO A 203 -15.28 6.24 14.22
CA PRO A 203 -16.55 6.07 14.93
C PRO A 203 -17.68 5.54 14.03
N THR A 204 -17.53 5.64 12.70
CA THR A 204 -18.49 5.08 11.74
C THR A 204 -18.33 3.57 11.53
N GLY A 205 -17.24 2.97 12.02
CA GLY A 205 -16.96 1.54 11.94
C GLY A 205 -16.56 1.04 10.55
N VAL A 206 -16.15 1.92 9.64
CA VAL A 206 -15.77 1.55 8.26
C VAL A 206 -14.46 0.76 8.27
N THR A 207 -13.46 1.18 9.05
CA THR A 207 -12.19 0.47 9.23
C THR A 207 -12.39 -0.86 9.94
N ALA A 208 -13.34 -0.93 10.88
CA ALA A 208 -13.74 -2.18 11.52
C ALA A 208 -14.35 -3.16 10.50
N ALA A 209 -15.24 -2.68 9.62
CA ALA A 209 -15.82 -3.47 8.54
C ALA A 209 -14.75 -3.94 7.54
N PHE A 210 -13.80 -3.06 7.18
CA PHE A 210 -12.65 -3.41 6.34
C PHE A 210 -11.81 -4.54 6.95
N ASN A 211 -11.50 -4.46 8.24
CA ASN A 211 -10.74 -5.53 8.91
C ASN A 211 -11.54 -6.85 8.97
N LEU A 212 -12.82 -6.79 9.35
CA LEU A 212 -13.70 -7.95 9.44
C LEU A 212 -13.96 -8.62 8.08
N ASN A 213 -13.88 -7.85 6.99
CA ASN A 213 -14.05 -8.37 5.63
C ASN A 213 -13.06 -9.50 5.32
N LEU A 214 -11.87 -9.51 5.93
CA LEU A 214 -10.93 -10.63 5.77
C LEU A 214 -11.53 -11.97 6.19
N LEU A 215 -12.30 -12.02 7.30
CA LEU A 215 -12.99 -13.23 7.73
C LEU A 215 -14.18 -13.55 6.81
N ALA A 216 -14.91 -12.53 6.34
CA ALA A 216 -15.99 -12.72 5.36
C ALA A 216 -15.46 -13.34 4.05
N ARG A 217 -14.31 -12.88 3.59
CA ARG A 217 -13.61 -13.41 2.43
C ARG A 217 -13.23 -14.87 2.64
N ILE A 218 -12.63 -15.21 3.78
CA ILE A 218 -12.28 -16.59 4.11
C ILE A 218 -13.53 -17.48 4.15
N ASN A 219 -14.65 -17.02 4.73
CA ASN A 219 -15.92 -17.75 4.68
C ASN A 219 -16.38 -18.03 3.24
N ARG A 220 -16.32 -17.02 2.38
CA ARG A 220 -16.80 -17.09 0.99
C ARG A 220 -15.91 -17.94 0.10
N GLU A 221 -14.59 -17.75 0.16
CA GLU A 221 -13.63 -18.34 -0.78
C GLU A 221 -13.07 -19.68 -0.30
N LEU A 222 -13.01 -19.92 1.03
CA LEU A 222 -12.40 -21.12 1.61
C LEU A 222 -13.40 -22.05 2.32
N ASP A 223 -14.71 -21.81 2.16
CA ASP A 223 -15.80 -22.54 2.82
C ASP A 223 -15.57 -22.62 4.33
N ALA A 224 -15.48 -21.45 4.95
CA ALA A 224 -15.31 -21.28 6.39
C ALA A 224 -16.57 -20.77 7.09
N ASP A 225 -16.60 -20.91 8.42
CA ASP A 225 -17.76 -20.60 9.25
C ASP A 225 -17.49 -19.59 10.38
N PHE A 226 -16.60 -18.60 10.15
CA PHE A 226 -16.40 -17.49 11.09
C PHE A 226 -17.72 -16.76 11.36
N ASP A 227 -18.14 -16.65 12.64
CA ASP A 227 -19.19 -15.70 13.04
C ASP A 227 -18.58 -14.33 13.30
N LEU A 228 -18.63 -13.45 12.30
CA LEU A 228 -18.04 -12.11 12.35
C LEU A 228 -18.55 -11.27 13.54
N ARG A 229 -19.76 -11.52 14.04
CA ARG A 229 -20.33 -10.77 15.19
C ARG A 229 -19.59 -11.06 16.50
N GLN A 230 -18.89 -12.19 16.54
CA GLN A 230 -18.05 -12.62 17.66
C GLN A 230 -16.60 -12.13 17.55
N PHE A 231 -16.26 -11.40 16.49
CA PHE A 231 -14.97 -10.73 16.37
C PHE A 231 -15.15 -9.22 16.51
N GLU A 232 -14.18 -8.61 17.18
CA GLU A 232 -14.11 -7.18 17.39
C GLU A 232 -12.83 -6.65 16.76
N HIS A 233 -12.97 -5.59 15.96
CA HIS A 233 -11.83 -4.83 15.48
C HIS A 233 -11.13 -4.15 16.67
N VAL A 234 -9.81 -4.30 16.76
CA VAL A 234 -9.00 -3.68 17.81
C VAL A 234 -7.73 -3.14 17.18
N ILE A 235 -7.43 -1.87 17.46
CA ILE A 235 -6.14 -1.27 17.11
C ILE A 235 -5.20 -1.26 18.31
N ARG A 236 -3.90 -1.37 18.03
CA ARG A 236 -2.83 -1.15 19.00
C ARG A 236 -1.81 -0.20 18.40
N TYR A 237 -1.24 0.68 19.21
CA TYR A 237 -0.07 1.45 18.81
C TYR A 237 1.15 0.87 19.53
N ASP A 238 2.08 0.31 18.76
CA ASP A 238 3.37 -0.14 19.26
C ASP A 238 4.35 1.03 19.13
N ALA A 239 4.61 1.71 20.25
CA ALA A 239 5.49 2.88 20.27
C ALA A 239 6.97 2.56 19.97
N PRO A 240 7.56 1.45 20.49
CA PRO A 240 8.90 1.01 20.08
C PRO A 240 9.05 0.79 18.57
N LEU A 241 8.07 0.14 17.94
CA LEU A 241 8.08 -0.16 16.50
C LEU A 241 7.46 0.94 15.62
N GLN A 242 6.90 1.98 16.24
CA GLN A 242 6.27 3.13 15.59
C GLN A 242 5.18 2.71 14.60
N ARG A 243 4.31 1.76 14.98
CA ARG A 243 3.28 1.24 14.07
C ARG A 243 1.92 1.15 14.72
N ILE A 244 0.89 1.28 13.89
CA ILE A 244 -0.45 0.80 14.22
C ILE A 244 -0.51 -0.68 13.85
N GLU A 245 -1.10 -1.48 14.73
CA GLU A 245 -1.45 -2.87 14.48
C GLU A 245 -2.97 -2.98 14.46
N MET A 246 -3.50 -3.63 13.43
CA MET A 246 -4.91 -4.01 13.36
C MET A 246 -5.06 -5.47 13.77
N HIS A 247 -6.07 -5.71 14.60
CA HIS A 247 -6.40 -7.04 15.09
C HIS A 247 -7.89 -7.32 15.01
N LEU A 248 -8.22 -8.60 14.93
CA LEU A 248 -9.56 -9.14 15.18
C LEU A 248 -9.55 -9.96 16.46
N ARG A 249 -10.25 -9.49 17.49
CA ARG A 249 -10.34 -10.11 18.80
C ARG A 249 -11.58 -10.98 18.91
N SER A 250 -11.41 -12.25 19.23
CA SER A 250 -12.51 -13.13 19.57
C SER A 250 -13.17 -12.68 20.89
N ARG A 251 -14.49 -12.51 20.90
CA ARG A 251 -15.26 -12.15 22.10
C ARG A 251 -15.57 -13.34 22.99
N VAL A 252 -15.62 -14.53 22.40
CA VAL A 252 -16.03 -15.78 23.03
C VAL A 252 -15.06 -16.90 22.69
N TYR A 253 -15.28 -18.08 23.28
CA TYR A 253 -14.69 -19.28 22.73
C TYR A 253 -15.44 -19.68 21.46
N GLN A 254 -14.74 -19.93 20.37
CA GLN A 254 -15.31 -20.39 19.11
C GLN A 254 -14.34 -21.32 18.39
N SER A 255 -14.89 -22.36 17.78
CA SER A 255 -14.16 -23.28 16.89
C SER A 255 -14.63 -23.00 15.48
N VAL A 256 -13.68 -22.72 14.58
CA VAL A 256 -13.93 -22.36 13.19
C VAL A 256 -13.39 -23.46 12.30
N CYS A 257 -14.26 -23.99 11.43
CA CYS A 257 -13.90 -24.94 10.39
C CYS A 257 -13.63 -24.17 9.08
N ILE A 258 -12.47 -24.39 8.48
CA ILE A 258 -12.07 -23.82 7.18
C ILE A 258 -11.81 -25.00 6.25
N ARG A 259 -12.82 -25.39 5.46
CA ARG A 259 -12.79 -26.68 4.76
C ARG A 259 -11.76 -26.72 3.65
N ALA A 260 -11.66 -25.67 2.83
CA ALA A 260 -10.67 -25.62 1.75
C ALA A 260 -9.23 -25.58 2.27
N ALA A 261 -9.04 -25.11 3.50
CA ALA A 261 -7.76 -25.13 4.19
C ALA A 261 -7.61 -26.34 5.14
N GLU A 262 -8.49 -27.35 5.07
CA GLU A 262 -8.60 -28.54 5.95
C GLU A 262 -8.15 -28.26 7.40
N LEU A 263 -8.70 -27.20 7.99
CA LEU A 263 -8.30 -26.68 9.28
C LEU A 263 -9.53 -26.53 10.19
N ASN A 264 -9.41 -27.01 11.42
CA ASN A 264 -10.25 -26.56 12.52
C ASN A 264 -9.37 -25.76 13.47
N VAL A 265 -9.79 -24.55 13.83
CA VAL A 265 -9.03 -23.66 14.67
C VAL A 265 -9.90 -23.10 15.78
N ASP A 266 -9.37 -23.18 16.99
CA ASP A 266 -10.04 -22.63 18.16
C ASP A 266 -9.54 -21.22 18.46
N PHE A 267 -10.46 -20.40 18.93
CA PHE A 267 -10.19 -19.09 19.51
C PHE A 267 -10.73 -19.06 20.92
N VAL A 268 -9.90 -18.68 21.90
CA VAL A 268 -10.37 -18.40 23.26
C VAL A 268 -10.83 -16.94 23.39
N PRO A 269 -11.64 -16.58 24.40
CA PRO A 269 -12.01 -15.19 24.63
C PRO A 269 -10.79 -14.27 24.74
N ASN A 270 -10.86 -13.11 24.08
CA ASN A 270 -9.81 -12.10 23.95
C ASN A 270 -8.59 -12.50 23.10
N GLU A 271 -8.55 -13.70 22.53
CA GLU A 271 -7.52 -14.06 21.57
C GLU A 271 -7.63 -13.22 20.31
N THR A 272 -6.50 -12.73 19.80
CA THR A 272 -6.45 -11.86 18.62
C THR A 272 -5.85 -12.55 17.41
N ILE A 273 -6.35 -12.20 16.23
CA ILE A 273 -5.69 -12.40 14.94
C ILE A 273 -5.06 -11.05 14.56
N PHE A 274 -3.76 -11.01 14.31
CA PHE A 274 -3.07 -9.84 13.75
C PHE A 274 -3.32 -9.80 12.24
N THR A 275 -3.80 -8.67 11.72
CA THR A 275 -4.21 -8.57 10.31
C THR A 275 -3.40 -7.58 9.49
N GLU A 276 -2.90 -6.50 10.10
CA GLU A 276 -2.10 -5.50 9.40
C GLU A 276 -1.18 -4.75 10.38
N ALA A 277 0.02 -4.40 9.91
CA ALA A 277 0.86 -3.38 10.53
C ALA A 277 0.96 -2.18 9.59
N CYS A 278 0.87 -0.98 10.13
CA CYS A 278 1.13 0.25 9.41
C CYS A 278 2.21 1.04 10.14
N HIS A 279 3.46 0.86 9.74
CA HIS A 279 4.62 1.59 10.23
C HIS A 279 4.56 3.06 9.86
N LYS A 280 4.99 3.89 10.81
CA LYS A 280 5.10 5.33 10.70
C LYS A 280 6.58 5.70 10.76
N PHE A 281 6.93 6.70 9.98
CA PHE A 281 8.32 7.04 9.76
C PHE A 281 8.67 8.37 10.41
N ARG A 282 9.95 8.52 10.73
CA ARG A 282 10.56 9.80 10.99
C ARG A 282 11.36 10.22 9.74
N PRO A 283 11.46 11.52 9.43
CA PRO A 283 12.19 12.02 8.27
C PRO A 283 13.60 11.42 8.08
N GLU A 284 14.33 11.26 9.17
CA GLU A 284 15.71 10.78 9.20
C GLU A 284 15.80 9.26 8.93
N GLN A 285 14.81 8.48 9.38
CA GLN A 285 14.71 7.05 9.08
C GLN A 285 14.53 6.80 7.58
N ILE A 286 13.72 7.64 6.91
CA ILE A 286 13.48 7.54 5.46
C ILE A 286 14.80 7.77 4.70
N CYS A 287 15.53 8.82 5.08
CA CYS A 287 16.85 9.12 4.49
C CYS A 287 17.86 7.98 4.71
N ALA A 288 17.88 7.40 5.91
CA ALA A 288 18.75 6.25 6.22
C ALA A 288 18.38 5.01 5.40
N MET A 289 17.09 4.67 5.34
CA MET A 289 16.56 3.55 4.56
C MET A 289 16.87 3.71 3.07
N ALA A 290 16.63 4.90 2.51
CA ALA A 290 16.96 5.23 1.12
C ALA A 290 18.45 5.09 0.82
N ARG A 291 19.32 5.60 1.71
CA ARG A 291 20.78 5.48 1.56
C ARG A 291 21.24 4.03 1.57
N THR A 292 20.73 3.24 2.51
CA THR A 292 21.01 1.80 2.57
C THR A 292 20.62 1.15 1.25
N ALA A 293 19.42 1.43 0.75
CA ALA A 293 18.91 0.92 -0.52
C ALA A 293 19.63 1.41 -1.79
N GLY A 294 20.65 2.28 -1.67
CA GLY A 294 21.44 2.78 -2.81
C GLY A 294 20.85 4.00 -3.51
N PHE A 295 19.99 4.75 -2.82
CA PHE A 295 19.47 6.04 -3.27
C PHE A 295 20.12 7.21 -2.51
N ARG A 296 20.09 8.39 -3.13
CA ARG A 296 20.32 9.66 -2.46
C ARG A 296 18.99 10.41 -2.35
N MET A 297 18.65 10.91 -1.17
CA MET A 297 17.50 11.78 -1.01
C MET A 297 17.83 13.17 -1.59
N GLU A 298 17.12 13.57 -2.64
CA GLU A 298 17.27 14.86 -3.30
C GLU A 298 16.42 15.93 -2.61
N ALA A 299 15.16 15.58 -2.33
CA ALA A 299 14.20 16.47 -1.69
C ALA A 299 13.24 15.69 -0.79
N GLN A 300 12.63 16.40 0.16
CA GLN A 300 11.54 15.90 0.97
C GLN A 300 10.58 17.04 1.26
N TRP A 301 9.31 16.84 0.95
CA TRP A 301 8.24 17.77 1.23
C TRP A 301 7.30 17.16 2.25
N THR A 302 6.87 17.94 3.23
CA THR A 302 6.05 17.45 4.34
C THR A 302 4.75 18.24 4.48
N ASP A 303 3.66 17.53 4.72
CA ASP A 303 2.40 18.14 5.12
C ASP A 303 2.44 18.48 6.62
N LEU A 304 1.91 19.65 6.97
CA LEU A 304 1.91 20.16 8.34
C LEU A 304 0.60 19.87 9.10
N GLU A 305 -0.50 19.61 8.40
CA GLU A 305 -1.81 19.33 9.01
C GLU A 305 -1.91 17.86 9.44
N TRP A 306 -1.39 16.97 8.61
CA TRP A 306 -1.24 15.55 8.86
C TRP A 306 0.19 15.17 8.49
N PRO A 307 1.10 14.97 9.46
CA PRO A 307 2.50 14.66 9.19
C PRO A 307 2.66 13.49 8.20
N PHE A 308 3.00 13.82 6.97
CA PHE A 308 3.18 12.92 5.83
C PHE A 308 4.30 13.51 4.97
N ALA A 309 5.14 12.66 4.39
CA ALA A 309 6.25 13.10 3.55
C ALA A 309 6.19 12.46 2.16
N GLU A 310 6.43 13.29 1.14
CA GLU A 310 6.88 12.84 -0.17
C GLU A 310 8.39 13.03 -0.27
N SER A 311 9.12 11.93 -0.45
CA SER A 311 10.57 11.93 -0.56
C SER A 311 11.01 11.60 -1.98
N LEU A 312 11.75 12.53 -2.60
CA LEU A 312 12.39 12.29 -3.90
C LEU A 312 13.75 11.62 -3.69
N LEU A 313 13.86 10.39 -4.15
CA LEU A 313 15.03 9.54 -4.04
C LEU A 313 15.62 9.33 -5.43
N VAL A 314 16.86 9.76 -5.64
CA VAL A 314 17.53 9.65 -6.95
C VAL A 314 18.61 8.58 -6.92
N VAL A 315 18.75 7.91 -8.06
CA VAL A 315 19.83 6.94 -8.28
C VAL A 315 21.11 7.67 -8.65
N VAL A 316 22.14 7.47 -7.82
CA VAL A 316 23.51 7.97 -8.06
C VAL A 316 24.37 6.93 -8.77
#